data_AF-A0A8T3ZCR7-F1
#
_entry.id   AF-A0A8T3ZCR7-F1
#
_cell.length_a   1.000
_cell.length_b   1.000
_cell.length_c   1.000
_cell.angle_alpha   90.00
_cell.angle_beta   90.00
_cell.angle_gamma   90.00
#
_symmetry.space_group_name_H-M   'P 1'
#
loop_
_entity.id
_entity.type
_entity.pdbx_description
1 polymer ?
#
loop_
_entity_poly.entity_id
_entity_poly.type
_entity_poly.pdbx_seq_one_letter_code
_entity_poly.pdbx_strand_id
1 'polypeptide(L)'
;MADNSHNSEKTDAGLENFLTEIWKYQMEFFKGVSIPTPSSSKEFSKLYEKHWKRVEEKTKELPPDLWDAKNLQIQKDLYIYCMQSYSQMIQEFLMSPTFLYTMKESLGNNLNRKIQMDEAKEEILKSWGMPTRKDIHEIYYNLYLINKKLDKISETIEGGE
;
A
#
# COMPACT_ATOMS: atom_id res chain seq x y z
N MET A 1 -13.67 9.48 49.38
CA MET A 1 -13.60 8.67 48.14
C MET A 1 -14.25 9.51 47.06
N ALA A 2 -13.47 10.08 46.14
CA ALA A 2 -13.98 10.95 45.09
C ALA A 2 -14.51 10.09 43.93
N ASP A 3 -15.76 10.35 43.55
CA ASP A 3 -16.47 9.70 42.45
C ASP A 3 -15.79 10.02 41.10
N ASN A 4 -15.16 9.03 40.49
CA ASN A 4 -14.53 9.10 39.16
C ASN A 4 -15.45 8.62 38.03
N SER A 5 -16.76 8.52 38.27
CA SER A 5 -17.71 7.88 37.34
C SER A 5 -18.22 8.79 36.20
N HIS A 6 -17.83 10.06 36.14
CA HIS A 6 -18.37 11.02 35.16
C HIS A 6 -17.44 11.41 34.00
N ASN A 7 -16.26 10.79 33.89
CA ASN A 7 -15.29 11.12 32.83
C ASN A 7 -15.11 10.04 31.75
N SER A 8 -15.70 8.84 31.88
CA SER A 8 -15.51 7.77 30.88
C SER A 8 -16.52 7.83 29.72
N GLU A 9 -17.74 8.32 29.96
CA GLU A 9 -18.80 8.32 28.92
C GLU A 9 -18.57 9.36 27.80
N LYS A 10 -17.87 10.47 28.08
CA LYS A 10 -17.57 11.49 27.05
C LYS A 10 -16.39 11.11 26.14
N THR A 11 -15.45 10.30 26.64
CA THR A 11 -14.32 9.81 25.84
C THR A 11 -14.73 8.70 24.89
N ASP A 12 -15.70 7.86 25.27
CA ASP A 12 -16.16 6.73 24.46
C ASP A 12 -16.96 7.18 23.25
N ALA A 13 -17.86 8.16 23.39
CA ALA A 13 -18.62 8.73 22.27
C ALA A 13 -17.74 9.47 21.25
N GLY A 14 -16.65 10.11 21.72
CA GLY A 14 -15.66 10.74 20.84
C GLY A 14 -14.82 9.73 20.06
N LEU A 15 -14.45 8.62 20.71
CA LEU A 15 -13.71 7.52 20.09
C LEU A 15 -14.59 6.77 19.07
N GLU A 16 -15.85 6.51 19.38
CA GLU A 16 -16.81 5.89 18.47
C GLU A 16 -17.05 6.74 17.21
N ASN A 17 -17.21 8.06 17.37
CA ASN A 17 -17.33 8.97 16.23
C ASN A 17 -16.05 8.98 15.38
N PHE A 18 -14.88 9.00 16.02
CA PHE A 18 -13.60 8.93 15.32
C PHE A 18 -13.41 7.61 14.55
N LEU A 19 -13.77 6.47 15.14
CA LEU A 19 -13.70 5.16 14.48
C LEU A 19 -14.71 5.05 13.32
N THR A 20 -15.90 5.62 13.49
CA THR A 20 -16.94 5.66 12.45
C THR A 20 -16.51 6.52 11.26
N GLU A 21 -15.88 7.67 11.52
CA GLU A 21 -15.25 8.52 10.51
C GLU A 21 -14.12 7.78 9.80
N ILE A 22 -13.21 7.12 10.52
CA ILE A 22 -12.14 6.29 9.93
C ILE A 22 -12.70 5.18 9.05
N TRP A 23 -13.75 4.49 9.51
CA TRP A 23 -14.36 3.39 8.76
C TRP A 23 -15.04 3.89 7.47
N LYS A 24 -15.80 4.99 7.53
CA LYS A 24 -16.34 5.64 6.32
C LYS A 24 -15.21 6.02 5.35
N TYR A 25 -14.13 6.56 5.89
CA TYR A 25 -12.97 7.00 5.12
C TYR A 25 -12.20 5.83 4.49
N GLN A 26 -12.13 4.67 5.16
CA GLN A 26 -11.59 3.41 4.63
C GLN A 26 -12.52 2.77 3.58
N MET A 27 -13.84 2.86 3.75
CA MET A 27 -14.78 2.38 2.73
C MET A 27 -14.74 3.26 1.47
N GLU A 28 -14.50 4.57 1.62
CA GLU A 28 -14.18 5.45 0.50
C GLU A 28 -12.79 5.18 -0.11
N PHE A 29 -11.80 4.74 0.68
CA PHE A 29 -10.50 4.29 0.17
C PHE A 29 -10.66 3.15 -0.84
N PHE A 30 -11.51 2.16 -0.54
CA PHE A 30 -11.78 1.05 -1.45
C PHE A 30 -12.61 1.44 -2.68
N LYS A 31 -13.43 2.51 -2.60
CA LYS A 31 -14.10 3.08 -3.77
C LYS A 31 -13.14 3.81 -4.73
N GLY A 32 -12.00 4.30 -4.23
CA GLY A 32 -10.94 4.97 -5.00
C GLY A 32 -9.91 4.02 -5.62
N VAL A 33 -9.92 2.73 -5.26
CA VAL A 33 -9.19 1.69 -6.01
C VAL A 33 -10.00 1.44 -7.26
N SER A 34 -9.60 2.10 -8.36
CA SER A 34 -10.30 2.02 -9.63
C SER A 34 -10.45 0.57 -10.07
N ILE A 35 -11.70 0.18 -10.35
CA ILE A 35 -12.06 -0.97 -11.16
C ILE A 35 -11.14 -0.94 -12.40
N PRO A 36 -10.52 -2.07 -12.79
CA PRO A 36 -9.59 -2.11 -13.92
C PRO A 36 -10.21 -1.38 -15.12
N THR A 37 -9.49 -0.40 -15.66
CA THR A 37 -9.95 0.39 -16.80
C THR A 37 -10.29 -0.53 -17.98
N PRO A 38 -11.22 -0.17 -18.88
CA PRO A 38 -11.56 -1.01 -20.03
C PRO A 38 -10.35 -1.38 -20.89
N SER A 39 -9.30 -0.54 -20.91
CA SER A 39 -8.01 -0.81 -21.56
C SER A 39 -7.21 -1.89 -20.85
N SER A 40 -7.12 -1.87 -19.52
CA SER A 40 -6.43 -2.92 -18.76
C SER A 40 -7.16 -4.26 -18.88
N SER A 41 -8.49 -4.23 -18.94
CA SER A 41 -9.31 -5.41 -19.22
C SER A 41 -9.03 -5.98 -20.62
N LYS A 42 -9.00 -5.15 -21.67
CA LYS A 42 -8.71 -5.59 -23.05
C LYS A 42 -7.30 -6.14 -23.22
N GLU A 43 -6.31 -5.51 -22.62
CA GLU A 43 -4.92 -5.98 -22.66
C GLU A 43 -4.76 -7.32 -21.93
N PHE A 44 -5.35 -7.43 -20.73
CA PHE A 44 -5.35 -8.68 -19.98
C PHE A 44 -6.06 -9.80 -20.76
N SER A 45 -7.19 -9.51 -21.43
CA SER A 45 -7.88 -10.48 -22.30
C SER A 45 -6.99 -11.01 -23.42
N LYS A 46 -6.19 -10.15 -24.08
CA LYS A 46 -5.25 -10.60 -25.13
C LYS A 46 -4.14 -11.49 -24.56
N LEU A 47 -3.60 -11.14 -23.40
CA LEU A 47 -2.59 -11.96 -22.72
C LEU A 47 -3.18 -13.32 -22.29
N TYR A 48 -4.45 -13.32 -21.88
CA TYR A 48 -5.19 -14.52 -21.51
C TYR A 48 -5.45 -15.44 -22.70
N GLU A 49 -5.86 -14.89 -23.85
CA GLU A 49 -5.99 -15.64 -25.11
C GLU A 49 -4.66 -16.26 -25.53
N LYS A 50 -3.56 -15.49 -25.43
CA LYS A 50 -2.20 -15.97 -25.72
C LYS A 50 -1.78 -17.11 -24.79
N HIS A 51 -2.08 -17.01 -23.50
CA HIS A 51 -1.84 -18.08 -22.53
C HIS A 51 -2.60 -19.36 -22.90
N TRP A 52 -3.91 -19.27 -23.15
CA TRP A 52 -4.71 -20.44 -23.50
C TRP A 52 -4.27 -21.10 -24.79
N LYS A 53 -3.89 -20.30 -25.79
CA LYS A 53 -3.38 -20.84 -27.05
C LYS A 53 -2.11 -21.68 -26.84
N ARG A 54 -1.18 -21.24 -25.98
CA ARG A 54 0.03 -22.01 -25.62
C ARG A 54 -0.31 -23.32 -24.92
N VAL A 55 -1.26 -23.29 -23.98
CA VAL A 55 -1.72 -24.49 -23.28
C VAL A 55 -2.38 -25.46 -24.25
N GLU A 56 -3.22 -24.96 -25.16
CA GLU A 56 -3.90 -25.76 -26.18
C GLU A 56 -2.89 -26.42 -27.14
N GLU A 57 -1.92 -25.66 -27.64
CA GLU A 57 -0.81 -26.16 -28.46
C GLU A 57 -0.04 -27.25 -27.71
N LYS A 58 0.25 -27.05 -26.41
CA LYS A 58 0.94 -28.05 -25.61
C LYS A 58 0.12 -29.31 -25.41
N THR A 59 -1.19 -29.21 -25.18
CA THR A 59 -2.07 -30.38 -25.06
C THR A 59 -2.20 -31.18 -26.35
N LYS A 60 -2.05 -30.55 -27.53
CA LYS A 60 -2.08 -31.25 -28.82
C LYS A 60 -0.89 -32.19 -29.04
N GLU A 61 0.23 -31.95 -28.35
CA GLU A 61 1.42 -32.81 -28.37
C GLU A 61 1.27 -34.05 -27.46
N LEU A 62 0.21 -34.10 -26.64
CA LEU A 62 0.04 -35.12 -25.61
C LEU A 62 -0.82 -36.30 -26.10
N PRO A 63 -0.69 -37.48 -25.45
CA PRO A 63 -1.49 -38.64 -25.79
C PRO A 63 -3.01 -38.36 -25.67
N PRO A 64 -3.84 -38.94 -26.55
CA PRO A 64 -5.30 -38.76 -26.49
C PRO A 64 -5.93 -39.35 -25.21
N ASP A 65 -5.24 -40.27 -24.54
CA ASP A 65 -5.61 -40.87 -23.25
C ASP A 65 -4.95 -40.16 -22.05
N LEU A 66 -4.56 -38.89 -22.21
CA LEU A 66 -3.88 -38.07 -21.20
C LEU A 66 -4.53 -38.14 -19.81
N TRP A 67 -5.84 -38.23 -19.74
CA TRP A 67 -6.60 -38.20 -18.48
C TRP A 67 -6.65 -39.54 -17.73
N ASP A 68 -6.08 -40.60 -18.29
CA ASP A 68 -5.93 -41.89 -17.61
C ASP A 68 -4.97 -41.80 -16.42
N ALA A 69 -5.26 -42.53 -15.33
CA ALA A 69 -4.43 -42.55 -14.13
C ALA A 69 -2.97 -42.98 -14.39
N LYS A 70 -2.73 -43.79 -15.43
CA LYS A 70 -1.39 -44.21 -15.87
C LYS A 70 -0.53 -43.05 -16.40
N ASN A 71 -1.16 -41.96 -16.80
CA ASN A 71 -0.53 -40.76 -17.35
C ASN A 71 -0.36 -39.65 -16.30
N LEU A 72 -0.47 -39.97 -15.00
CA LEU A 72 -0.39 -38.99 -13.90
C LEU A 72 0.86 -38.09 -13.97
N GLN A 73 2.02 -38.63 -14.36
CA GLN A 73 3.23 -37.82 -14.49
C GLN A 73 3.11 -36.79 -15.61
N ILE A 74 2.55 -37.18 -16.76
CA ILE A 74 2.31 -36.30 -17.90
C ILE A 74 1.28 -35.21 -17.54
N GLN A 75 0.25 -35.55 -16.76
CA GLN A 75 -0.72 -34.58 -16.24
C GLN A 75 -0.06 -33.57 -15.29
N LYS A 76 0.83 -34.02 -14.40
CA LYS A 76 1.59 -33.12 -13.52
C LYS A 76 2.49 -32.19 -14.31
N ASP A 77 3.17 -32.70 -15.33
CA ASP A 77 4.05 -31.90 -16.18
C ASP A 77 3.25 -30.86 -16.97
N LEU A 78 2.06 -31.22 -17.48
CA LEU A 78 1.14 -30.29 -18.11
C LEU A 78 0.64 -29.21 -17.12
N TYR A 79 0.30 -29.60 -15.88
CA TYR A 79 -0.11 -28.65 -14.85
C TYR A 79 1.01 -27.64 -14.54
N ILE A 80 2.24 -28.12 -14.39
CA ILE A 80 3.41 -27.26 -14.19
C ILE A 80 3.58 -26.30 -15.37
N TYR A 81 3.43 -26.79 -16.59
CA TYR A 81 3.50 -25.97 -17.80
C TYR A 81 2.42 -24.88 -17.81
N CYS A 82 1.17 -25.22 -17.47
CA CYS A 82 0.07 -24.25 -17.34
C CYS A 82 0.41 -23.17 -16.32
N MET A 83 0.90 -23.56 -15.15
CA MET A 83 1.28 -22.61 -14.08
C MET A 83 2.44 -21.71 -14.49
N GLN A 84 3.43 -22.24 -15.21
CA GLN A 84 4.54 -21.45 -15.75
C GLN A 84 4.04 -20.44 -16.80
N SER A 85 3.17 -20.86 -17.71
CA SER A 85 2.62 -19.95 -18.72
C SER A 85 1.71 -18.89 -18.10
N TYR A 86 0.95 -19.22 -17.06
CA TYR A 86 0.13 -18.26 -16.32
C TYR A 86 1.01 -17.24 -15.59
N SER A 87 2.08 -17.70 -14.94
CA SER A 87 3.06 -16.81 -14.30
C SER A 87 3.67 -15.82 -15.29
N GLN A 88 4.07 -16.29 -16.48
CA GLN A 88 4.57 -15.42 -17.56
C GLN A 88 3.52 -14.40 -18.01
N MET A 89 2.25 -14.80 -18.17
CA MET A 89 1.15 -13.90 -18.53
C MET A 89 1.00 -12.77 -17.49
N ILE A 90 1.04 -13.11 -16.20
CA ILE A 90 0.97 -12.12 -15.11
C ILE A 90 2.19 -11.19 -15.15
N GLN A 91 3.40 -11.72 -15.36
CA GLN A 91 4.60 -10.90 -15.49
C GLN A 91 4.51 -9.92 -16.69
N GLU A 92 4.07 -10.40 -17.85
CA GLU A 92 3.84 -9.55 -19.03
C GLU A 92 2.84 -8.43 -18.71
N PHE A 93 1.75 -8.73 -17.98
CA PHE A 93 0.78 -7.72 -17.57
C PHE A 93 1.35 -6.71 -16.56
N LEU A 94 2.11 -7.17 -15.55
CA LEU A 94 2.72 -6.28 -14.54
C LEU A 94 3.75 -5.32 -15.15
N MET A 95 4.38 -5.72 -16.26
CA MET A 95 5.31 -4.88 -17.00
C MET A 95 4.61 -4.01 -18.07
N SER A 96 3.30 -4.13 -18.22
CA SER A 96 2.55 -3.38 -19.23
C SER A 96 2.50 -1.88 -18.92
N PRO A 97 2.51 -1.02 -19.95
CA PRO A 97 2.26 0.41 -19.78
C PRO A 97 0.93 0.70 -19.08
N THR A 98 -0.11 -0.13 -19.32
CA THR A 98 -1.44 0.08 -18.73
C THR A 98 -1.45 -0.21 -17.24
N PHE A 99 -0.79 -1.28 -16.80
CA PHE A 99 -0.63 -1.57 -15.37
C PHE A 99 0.16 -0.46 -14.68
N LEU A 100 1.30 -0.07 -15.25
CA LEU A 100 2.13 1.01 -14.71
C LEU A 100 1.37 2.34 -14.63
N TYR A 101 0.58 2.67 -15.65
CA TYR A 101 -0.27 3.86 -15.68
C TYR A 101 -1.32 3.81 -14.56
N THR A 102 -2.03 2.68 -14.43
CA THR A 102 -3.08 2.50 -13.41
C THR A 102 -2.48 2.59 -12.00
N MET A 103 -1.31 1.96 -11.79
CA MET A 103 -0.60 2.04 -10.50
C MET A 103 -0.10 3.45 -10.21
N LYS A 104 0.39 4.18 -11.22
CA LYS A 104 0.81 5.57 -11.09
C LYS A 104 -0.36 6.46 -10.68
N GLU A 105 -1.51 6.35 -11.34
CA GLU A 105 -2.71 7.10 -10.97
C GLU A 105 -3.20 6.77 -9.57
N SER A 106 -3.28 5.47 -9.24
CA SER A 106 -3.68 5.02 -7.92
C SER A 106 -2.74 5.55 -6.84
N LEU A 107 -1.42 5.47 -7.05
CA LEU A 107 -0.43 6.00 -6.12
C LEU A 107 -0.52 7.52 -6.01
N GLY A 108 -0.66 8.22 -7.13
CA GLY A 108 -0.83 9.68 -7.16
C GLY A 108 -2.05 10.14 -6.37
N ASN A 109 -3.19 9.47 -6.58
CA ASN A 109 -4.43 9.75 -5.85
C ASN A 109 -4.27 9.48 -4.35
N ASN A 110 -3.62 8.38 -3.98
CA ASN A 110 -3.34 8.05 -2.59
C ASN A 110 -2.41 9.05 -1.90
N LEU A 111 -1.35 9.49 -2.60
CA LEU A 111 -0.43 10.50 -2.09
C LEU A 111 -1.11 11.85 -1.93
N ASN A 112 -1.88 12.29 -2.92
CA ASN A 112 -2.64 13.55 -2.83
C ASN A 112 -3.63 13.53 -1.67
N ARG A 113 -4.37 12.43 -1.52
CA ARG A 113 -5.28 12.24 -0.38
C ARG A 113 -4.52 12.24 0.94
N LYS A 114 -3.34 11.62 1.01
CA LYS A 114 -2.51 11.62 2.22
C LYS A 114 -2.02 13.03 2.58
N ILE A 115 -1.61 13.83 1.59
CA ILE A 115 -1.24 15.23 1.80
C ILE A 115 -2.41 16.02 2.36
N GLN A 116 -3.59 15.93 1.75
CA GLN A 116 -4.80 16.62 2.22
C GLN A 116 -5.19 16.22 3.64
N MET A 117 -5.06 14.93 3.99
CA MET A 117 -5.30 14.47 5.35
C MET A 117 -4.29 15.03 6.35
N ASP A 118 -3.01 15.11 5.96
CA ASP A 118 -1.98 15.64 6.85
C ASP A 118 -2.16 17.15 7.06
N GLU A 119 -2.59 17.89 6.04
CA GLU A 119 -2.98 19.30 6.15
C GLU A 119 -4.18 19.49 7.09
N ALA A 120 -5.26 18.72 6.89
CA ALA A 120 -6.44 18.79 7.76
C ALA A 120 -6.09 18.43 9.22
N LYS A 121 -5.21 17.44 9.43
CA LYS A 121 -4.71 17.09 10.77
C LYS A 121 -3.88 18.21 11.39
N GLU A 122 -3.02 18.88 10.62
CA GLU A 122 -2.26 20.04 11.11
C GLU A 122 -3.21 21.16 11.57
N GLU A 123 -4.28 21.44 10.83
CA GLU A 123 -5.28 22.45 11.21
C GLU A 123 -6.02 22.08 12.51
N ILE A 124 -6.43 20.81 12.66
CA ILE A 124 -7.09 20.33 13.89
C ILE A 124 -6.13 20.44 15.08
N LEU A 125 -4.89 19.97 14.95
CA LEU A 125 -3.90 20.03 16.03
C LEU A 125 -3.66 21.49 16.46
N LYS A 126 -3.50 22.40 15.51
CA LYS A 126 -3.40 23.85 15.80
C LYS A 126 -4.62 24.38 16.53
N SER A 127 -5.82 24.00 16.10
CA SER A 127 -7.08 24.43 16.74
C SER A 127 -7.19 23.97 18.20
N TRP A 128 -6.58 22.83 18.55
CA TRP A 128 -6.54 22.28 19.90
C TRP A 128 -5.31 22.74 20.71
N GLY A 129 -4.48 23.63 20.16
CA GLY A 129 -3.24 24.07 20.79
C GLY A 129 -2.19 22.97 20.93
N MET A 130 -2.30 21.88 20.15
CA MET A 130 -1.35 20.78 20.14
C MET A 130 -0.26 21.01 19.09
N PRO A 131 0.99 20.60 19.37
CA PRO A 131 2.09 20.76 18.42
C PRO A 131 1.88 19.88 17.18
N THR A 132 2.10 20.45 16.01
CA THR A 132 2.10 19.74 14.73
C THR A 132 3.41 19.00 14.51
N ARG A 133 3.46 18.14 13.48
CA ARG A 133 4.69 17.47 13.07
C ARG A 133 5.81 18.46 12.73
N LYS A 134 5.48 19.60 12.10
CA LYS A 134 6.45 20.65 11.78
C LYS A 134 7.04 21.26 13.04
N ASP A 135 6.18 21.57 14.03
CA ASP A 135 6.61 22.14 15.30
C ASP A 135 7.54 21.17 16.05
N ILE A 136 7.20 19.88 16.06
CA ILE A 136 8.05 18.83 16.65
C ILE A 136 9.40 18.75 15.92
N HIS A 137 9.40 18.82 14.59
CA HIS A 137 10.65 18.81 13.81
C HIS A 137 11.52 20.02 14.09
N GLU A 138 10.93 21.21 14.21
CA GLU A 138 11.65 22.44 14.57
C GLU A 138 12.27 22.33 15.97
N ILE A 139 11.53 21.77 16.94
CA ILE A 139 12.05 21.49 18.28
C ILE A 139 13.26 20.54 18.19
N TYR A 140 13.16 19.43 17.45
CA TYR A 140 14.28 18.50 17.27
C TYR A 140 15.50 19.17 16.63
N TYR A 141 15.27 19.99 15.60
CA TYR A 141 16.35 20.71 14.93
C TYR A 141 17.05 21.70 15.86
N ASN A 142 16.28 22.45 16.65
CA ASN A 142 16.82 23.40 17.62
C ASN A 142 17.59 22.69 18.74
N LEU A 143 17.08 21.55 19.23
CA LEU A 143 17.78 20.72 20.21
C LEU A 143 19.11 20.20 19.66
N TYR A 144 19.12 19.75 18.41
CA TYR A 144 20.35 19.32 17.73
C TYR A 144 21.38 20.46 17.61
N LEU A 145 20.94 21.67 17.24
CA LEU A 145 21.84 22.83 17.16
C LEU A 145 22.41 23.24 18.52
N ILE A 146 21.60 23.17 19.58
CA ILE A 146 22.05 23.44 20.95
C ILE A 146 23.09 22.42 21.37
N ASN A 147 22.83 21.13 21.15
CA ASN A 147 23.76 20.07 21.50
C ASN A 147 25.12 20.26 20.82
N LYS A 148 25.11 20.55 19.51
CA LYS A 148 26.33 20.83 18.74
C LYS A 148 27.12 22.05 19.24
N LYS A 149 26.43 23.07 19.78
CA LYS A 149 27.10 24.24 20.37
C LYS A 149 27.69 23.89 21.74
N LEU A 150 27.02 23.08 22.54
CA LEU A 150 27.52 22.60 23.82
C LEU A 150 28.75 21.71 23.64
N ASP A 151 28.74 20.80 22.66
CA ASP A 151 29.90 19.96 22.33
C ASP A 151 31.12 20.83 22.01
N LYS A 152 30.97 21.85 21.16
CA LYS A 152 32.05 22.79 20.83
C LYS A 152 32.56 23.57 22.04
N ILE A 153 31.66 23.96 22.94
CA ILE A 153 32.05 24.65 24.18
C ILE A 153 32.83 23.69 25.09
N SER A 154 32.39 22.44 25.21
CA SER A 154 33.09 21.39 25.97
C SER A 154 34.49 21.14 25.41
N GLU A 155 34.64 21.00 24.10
CA GLU A 155 35.93 20.84 23.42
C GLU A 155 36.86 22.05 23.63
N THR A 156 36.30 23.27 23.67
CA THR A 156 37.09 24.50 23.91
C THR A 156 37.57 24.59 25.36
N ILE A 157 36.79 24.08 26.31
CA ILE A 157 37.14 24.03 27.73
C ILE A 157 38.19 22.93 27.98
N GLU A 158 38.07 21.77 27.34
CA GLU A 158 39.00 20.64 27.49
C GLU A 158 40.32 20.83 26.73
N GLY A 159 40.34 21.58 25.62
CA GLY A 159 41.55 21.88 24.84
C GLY A 159 42.31 23.14 25.28
N GLY A 160 41.90 23.76 26.39
CA GLY A 160 42.49 24.99 26.95
C GLY A 160 43.49 24.78 28.10
N GLU A 161 43.87 23.54 28.40
CA GLU A 161 45.01 23.17 29.25
C GLU A 161 46.26 22.84 28.40
#